data_AF-A0AAV9TNW7-F1
#
_entry.id   AF-A0AAV9TNW7-F1
#
_cell.length_a   1.000
_cell.length_b   1.000
_cell.length_c   1.000
_cell.angle_alpha   90.00
_cell.angle_beta   90.00
_cell.angle_gamma   90.00
#
_symmetry.space_group_name_H-M   'P 1'
#
loop_
_entity.id
_entity.type
_entity.pdbx_description
1 polymer ?
#
loop_
_entity_poly.entity_id
_entity_poly.type
_entity_poly.pdbx_seq_one_letter_code
_entity_poly.pdbx_strand_id
1 'polypeptide(L)'
;MVAPEQKNANVRLLACLIDEDDTDDSDYRFLVDGQHVKYVSTAPGTFAGHEDDRTFEPVLLSELFPPFPTGNWNSGHATRDPETGEATFDRTERVQFSGVKNVWHPVILNELDFTRQDRVKQRVHRSTHPRVEGGKPVLVKLAVWPWEIPYAEVETVAYQWLSDSCVGPRFLGHLTEGEGGRVIGFVAEWLDDARSAGPGDIDGCKKALSRLHDLGIKLGDVNRHNFLK
;
A
#
# COMPACT_ATOMS: atom_id res chain seq x y z
N MET A 1 -30.68 7.56 -26.08
CA MET A 1 -29.49 6.69 -25.96
C MET A 1 -29.09 6.72 -24.50
N VAL A 2 -29.33 5.63 -23.77
CA VAL A 2 -28.89 5.50 -22.37
C VAL A 2 -27.39 5.23 -22.44
N ALA A 3 -26.58 6.01 -21.73
CA ALA A 3 -25.15 5.71 -21.61
C ALA A 3 -25.01 4.29 -21.05
N PRO A 4 -24.14 3.44 -21.61
CA PRO A 4 -23.95 2.10 -21.09
C PRO A 4 -23.63 2.17 -19.60
N GLU A 5 -24.35 1.40 -18.79
CA GLU A 5 -24.12 1.30 -17.35
C GLU A 5 -22.69 0.81 -17.14
N GLN A 6 -21.89 1.59 -16.41
CA GLN A 6 -20.49 1.25 -16.16
C GLN A 6 -20.42 0.08 -15.17
N LYS A 7 -20.00 -1.08 -15.67
CA LYS A 7 -19.99 -2.42 -15.05
C LYS A 7 -19.47 -2.47 -13.59
N ASN A 8 -18.59 -1.54 -13.21
CA ASN A 8 -17.97 -1.46 -11.88
C ASN A 8 -17.81 0.00 -11.39
N ALA A 9 -18.81 0.86 -11.60
CA ALA A 9 -18.72 2.31 -11.28
C ALA A 9 -18.40 2.64 -9.80
N ASN A 10 -18.67 1.72 -8.88
CA ASN A 10 -18.42 1.84 -7.45
C ASN A 10 -17.04 1.27 -7.02
N VAL A 11 -16.25 0.77 -7.96
CA VAL A 11 -14.93 0.18 -7.73
C VAL A 11 -13.85 1.15 -8.17
N ARG A 12 -12.74 1.19 -7.43
CA ARG A 12 -11.52 1.91 -7.80
C ARG A 12 -10.29 1.05 -7.63
N LEU A 13 -9.33 1.18 -8.53
CA LEU A 13 -8.03 0.51 -8.41
C LEU A 13 -7.13 1.28 -7.42
N LEU A 14 -6.67 0.62 -6.36
CA LEU A 14 -5.73 1.18 -5.40
C LEU A 14 -4.28 0.86 -5.74
N ALA A 15 -4.01 -0.37 -6.21
CA ALA A 15 -2.72 -0.86 -6.65
C ALA A 15 -2.86 -2.14 -7.48
N CYS A 16 -1.86 -2.43 -8.29
CA CYS A 16 -1.71 -3.70 -9.00
C CYS A 16 -0.25 -4.14 -9.01
N LEU A 17 -0.03 -5.44 -9.15
CA LEU A 17 1.24 -6.11 -9.38
C LEU A 17 0.99 -7.12 -10.51
N ILE A 18 1.46 -6.79 -11.70
CA ILE A 18 1.17 -7.56 -12.92
C ILE A 18 2.37 -8.44 -13.25
N ASP A 19 2.11 -9.69 -13.60
CA ASP A 19 3.10 -10.55 -14.24
C ASP A 19 3.16 -10.22 -15.74
N GLU A 20 4.23 -9.55 -16.16
CA GLU A 20 4.38 -9.07 -17.54
C GLU A 20 4.40 -10.22 -18.55
N ASP A 21 5.00 -11.36 -18.18
CA ASP A 21 5.11 -12.56 -19.02
C ASP A 21 3.81 -13.39 -19.03
N ASP A 22 2.86 -13.07 -18.15
CA ASP A 22 1.56 -13.76 -18.01
C ASP A 22 1.72 -15.28 -17.82
N THR A 23 2.70 -15.66 -17.00
CA THR A 23 3.05 -17.02 -16.60
C THR A 23 2.63 -17.37 -15.18
N ASP A 24 2.47 -16.36 -14.33
CA ASP A 24 1.98 -16.45 -12.95
C ASP A 24 0.79 -15.51 -12.72
N ASP A 25 0.15 -15.65 -11.55
CA ASP A 25 -0.97 -14.78 -11.16
C ASP A 25 -0.55 -13.30 -11.09
N SER A 26 -1.45 -12.43 -11.52
CA SER A 26 -1.36 -10.99 -11.27
C SER A 26 -2.26 -10.59 -10.11
N ASP A 27 -1.84 -9.63 -9.30
CA ASP A 27 -2.55 -9.18 -8.10
C ASP A 27 -3.09 -7.76 -8.22
N TYR A 28 -4.28 -7.54 -7.69
CA TYR A 28 -4.98 -6.27 -7.69
C TYR A 28 -5.54 -5.95 -6.30
N ARG A 29 -5.45 -4.68 -5.92
CA ARG A 29 -6.04 -4.13 -4.71
C ARG A 29 -7.07 -3.10 -5.12
N PHE A 30 -8.33 -3.35 -4.80
CA PHE A 30 -9.45 -2.49 -5.16
C PHE A 30 -10.10 -1.88 -3.93
N LEU A 31 -10.75 -0.73 -4.11
CA LEU A 31 -11.69 -0.15 -3.18
C LEU A 31 -13.10 -0.25 -3.76
N VAL A 32 -14.00 -0.91 -3.05
CA VAL A 32 -15.41 -1.08 -3.43
C VAL A 32 -16.27 -0.24 -2.50
N ASP A 33 -17.25 0.48 -3.07
CA ASP A 33 -18.20 1.35 -2.36
C ASP A 33 -17.54 2.46 -1.52
N GLY A 34 -16.30 2.81 -1.86
CA GLY A 34 -15.51 3.79 -1.12
C GLY A 34 -15.05 3.35 0.27
N GLN A 35 -15.31 2.10 0.69
CA GLN A 35 -15.07 1.65 2.07
C GLN A 35 -14.39 0.28 2.17
N HIS A 36 -14.58 -0.61 1.19
CA HIS A 36 -14.15 -2.00 1.30
C HIS A 36 -12.94 -2.27 0.42
N VAL A 37 -11.80 -2.54 1.05
CA VAL A 37 -10.62 -3.01 0.33
C VAL A 37 -10.81 -4.49 -0.03
N LYS A 38 -10.60 -4.80 -1.31
CA LYS A 38 -10.65 -6.17 -1.86
C LYS A 38 -9.32 -6.49 -2.52
N TYR A 39 -8.85 -7.71 -2.32
CA TYR A 39 -7.71 -8.29 -3.01
C TYR A 39 -8.24 -9.25 -4.07
N VAL A 40 -7.82 -9.08 -5.32
CA VAL A 40 -8.21 -9.94 -6.42
C VAL A 40 -6.96 -10.39 -7.13
N SER A 41 -6.78 -11.69 -7.32
CA SER A 41 -5.78 -12.21 -8.24
C SER A 41 -6.42 -12.70 -9.53
N THR A 42 -5.65 -12.70 -10.62
CA THR A 42 -6.08 -13.21 -11.92
C THR A 42 -5.10 -14.26 -12.39
N ALA A 43 -5.61 -15.42 -12.79
CA ALA A 43 -4.79 -16.46 -13.41
C ALA A 43 -4.16 -15.98 -14.73
N PRO A 44 -3.04 -16.60 -15.17
CA PRO A 44 -2.51 -16.41 -16.51
C PRO A 44 -3.57 -16.49 -17.61
N GLY A 45 -3.50 -15.57 -18.57
CA GLY A 45 -4.40 -15.52 -19.72
C GLY A 45 -5.81 -15.02 -19.41
N THR A 46 -6.10 -14.57 -18.17
CA THR A 46 -7.43 -14.04 -17.80
C THR A 46 -7.87 -12.89 -18.70
N PHE A 47 -6.91 -12.04 -19.11
CA PHE A 47 -7.13 -10.89 -20.01
C PHE A 47 -6.41 -11.05 -21.35
N ALA A 48 -6.38 -12.27 -21.90
CA ALA A 48 -5.72 -12.54 -23.18
C ALA A 48 -6.18 -11.58 -24.30
N GLY A 49 -5.22 -10.95 -24.98
CA GLY A 49 -5.44 -9.92 -26.00
C GLY A 49 -5.55 -8.49 -25.46
N HIS A 50 -5.38 -8.29 -24.15
CA HIS A 50 -5.42 -7.00 -23.46
C HIS A 50 -4.23 -6.83 -22.50
N GLU A 51 -3.06 -7.36 -22.87
CA GLU A 51 -1.88 -7.43 -22.02
C GLU A 51 -1.39 -6.04 -21.56
N ASP A 52 -1.50 -5.05 -22.44
CA ASP A 52 -1.12 -3.65 -22.20
C ASP A 52 -2.12 -2.88 -21.32
N ASP A 53 -3.37 -3.35 -21.23
CA ASP A 53 -4.45 -2.67 -20.52
C ASP A 53 -4.59 -3.12 -19.06
N ARG A 54 -3.82 -4.13 -18.63
CA ARG A 54 -3.87 -4.75 -17.29
C ARG A 54 -3.53 -3.81 -16.13
N THR A 55 -3.12 -2.58 -16.40
CA THR A 55 -2.83 -1.55 -15.38
C THR A 55 -3.69 -0.29 -15.52
N PHE A 56 -4.46 -0.17 -16.60
CA PHE A 56 -5.23 1.04 -16.90
C PHE A 56 -6.65 0.92 -16.33
N GLU A 57 -6.84 1.51 -15.14
CA GLU A 57 -8.09 1.43 -14.36
C GLU A 57 -9.39 1.60 -15.17
N PRO A 58 -9.53 2.58 -16.09
CA PRO A 58 -10.75 2.74 -16.86
C PRO A 58 -11.10 1.51 -17.70
N VAL A 59 -10.14 0.90 -18.40
CA VAL A 59 -10.35 -0.30 -19.23
C VAL A 59 -10.50 -1.53 -18.34
N LEU A 60 -9.65 -1.67 -17.32
CA LEU A 60 -9.74 -2.75 -16.31
C LEU A 60 -11.15 -2.89 -15.75
N LEU A 61 -11.77 -1.79 -15.32
CA LEU A 61 -13.06 -1.82 -14.61
C LEU A 61 -14.27 -1.84 -15.54
N SER A 62 -14.18 -1.26 -16.74
CA SER A 62 -15.31 -1.17 -17.66
C SER A 62 -15.40 -2.33 -18.64
N GLU A 63 -14.26 -2.90 -19.05
CA GLU A 63 -14.19 -3.91 -20.11
C GLU A 63 -13.69 -5.26 -19.56
N LEU A 64 -12.57 -5.26 -18.83
CA LEU A 64 -11.85 -6.50 -18.52
C LEU A 64 -12.44 -7.27 -17.34
N PHE A 65 -12.59 -6.64 -16.17
CA PHE A 65 -13.11 -7.34 -15.00
C PHE A 65 -14.63 -7.62 -15.15
N PRO A 66 -15.10 -8.80 -14.71
CA PRO A 66 -16.54 -9.05 -14.50
C PRO A 66 -17.11 -8.10 -13.44
N PRO A 67 -18.45 -7.99 -13.33
CA PRO A 67 -19.05 -7.24 -12.22
C PRO A 67 -18.60 -7.85 -10.89
N PHE A 68 -18.16 -7.02 -9.95
CA PHE A 68 -17.70 -7.51 -8.66
C PHE A 68 -18.85 -8.21 -7.90
N PRO A 69 -18.65 -9.45 -7.39
CA PRO A 69 -19.69 -10.15 -6.67
C PRO A 69 -20.17 -9.39 -5.45
N THR A 70 -21.46 -9.45 -5.17
CA THR A 70 -22.02 -8.88 -3.94
C THR A 70 -21.61 -9.72 -2.73
N GLY A 71 -21.77 -9.15 -1.54
CA GLY A 71 -21.57 -9.86 -0.29
C GLY A 71 -20.20 -9.62 0.34
N ASN A 72 -19.92 -10.44 1.34
CA ASN A 72 -18.90 -10.13 2.33
C ASN A 72 -17.60 -10.93 2.12
N TRP A 73 -16.93 -10.68 1.02
CA TRP A 73 -15.62 -11.25 0.69
C TRP A 73 -14.54 -10.16 0.73
N ASN A 74 -13.28 -10.54 0.81
CA ASN A 74 -12.14 -9.61 0.69
C ASN A 74 -10.97 -10.19 -0.11
N SER A 75 -11.07 -11.47 -0.51
CA SER A 75 -10.19 -12.11 -1.48
C SER A 75 -11.05 -12.69 -2.61
N GLY A 76 -10.66 -12.40 -3.84
CA GLY A 76 -11.26 -12.97 -5.05
C GLY A 76 -10.17 -13.53 -5.96
N HIS A 77 -10.56 -14.47 -6.79
CA HIS A 77 -9.75 -14.97 -7.89
C HIS A 77 -10.62 -14.94 -9.15
N ALA A 78 -10.01 -14.52 -10.26
CA ALA A 78 -10.66 -14.47 -11.55
C ALA A 78 -9.86 -15.23 -12.61
N THR A 79 -10.58 -15.86 -13.53
CA THR A 79 -10.03 -16.69 -14.60
C THR A 79 -10.72 -16.36 -15.90
N ARG A 80 -10.11 -16.74 -17.03
CA ARG A 80 -10.79 -16.73 -18.32
C ARG A 80 -11.79 -17.87 -18.42
N ASP A 81 -13.03 -17.54 -18.72
CA ASP A 81 -14.05 -18.52 -19.07
C ASP A 81 -13.73 -19.13 -20.45
N PRO A 82 -13.61 -20.47 -20.57
CA PRO A 82 -13.25 -21.13 -21.82
C PRO A 82 -14.37 -21.08 -22.89
N GLU A 83 -15.63 -20.88 -22.48
CA GLU A 83 -16.79 -20.83 -23.40
C GLU A 83 -16.97 -19.43 -23.99
N THR A 84 -16.88 -18.41 -23.15
CA THR A 84 -17.13 -17.01 -23.56
C THR A 84 -15.84 -16.28 -23.93
N GLY A 85 -14.70 -16.70 -23.38
CA GLY A 85 -13.43 -16.01 -23.51
C GLY A 85 -13.31 -14.75 -22.64
N GLU A 86 -14.31 -14.45 -21.81
CA GLU A 86 -14.33 -13.31 -20.89
C GLU A 86 -13.81 -13.70 -19.50
N ALA A 87 -13.38 -12.72 -18.70
CA ALA A 87 -12.99 -12.97 -17.32
C ALA A 87 -14.21 -13.18 -16.42
N THR A 88 -14.12 -14.15 -15.50
CA THR A 88 -15.15 -14.45 -14.50
C THR A 88 -14.52 -14.69 -13.13
N PHE A 89 -15.25 -14.40 -12.05
CA PHE A 89 -14.82 -14.78 -10.70
C PHE A 89 -15.17 -16.25 -10.44
N ASP A 90 -14.17 -17.12 -10.35
CA ASP A 90 -14.34 -18.53 -9.99
C ASP A 90 -14.31 -18.75 -8.47
N ARG A 91 -13.67 -17.84 -7.71
CA ARG A 91 -13.60 -17.93 -6.25
C ARG A 91 -13.73 -16.55 -5.60
N THR A 92 -14.54 -16.48 -4.55
CA THR A 92 -14.53 -15.37 -3.59
C THR A 92 -14.58 -15.93 -2.17
N GLU A 93 -13.84 -15.31 -1.26
CA GLU A 93 -13.79 -15.75 0.12
C GLU A 93 -13.51 -14.60 1.08
N ARG A 94 -13.81 -14.84 2.36
CA ARG A 94 -13.47 -13.94 3.45
C ARG A 94 -12.26 -14.49 4.19
N VAL A 95 -11.13 -13.85 3.98
CA VAL A 95 -9.85 -14.18 4.59
C VAL A 95 -9.61 -13.26 5.79
N GLN A 96 -9.18 -13.86 6.91
CA GLN A 96 -8.65 -13.09 8.03
C GLN A 96 -7.17 -12.78 7.80
N PHE A 97 -6.88 -11.71 7.06
CA PHE A 97 -5.51 -11.31 6.84
C PHE A 97 -4.85 -10.77 8.12
N SER A 98 -3.57 -11.10 8.31
CA SER A 98 -2.79 -10.58 9.44
C SER A 98 -2.56 -9.08 9.29
N GLY A 99 -2.64 -8.34 10.40
CA GLY A 99 -2.16 -6.96 10.48
C GLY A 99 -0.86 -6.85 11.28
N VAL A 100 -0.30 -5.65 11.32
CA VAL A 100 0.75 -5.30 12.28
C VAL A 100 0.22 -5.52 13.70
N LYS A 101 0.98 -6.26 14.50
CA LYS A 101 0.66 -6.65 15.87
C LYS A 101 1.22 -5.66 16.88
N ASN A 102 2.41 -5.10 16.64
CA ASN A 102 3.05 -4.14 17.53
C ASN A 102 2.39 -2.74 17.46
N VAL A 103 1.16 -2.64 17.93
CA VAL A 103 0.39 -1.39 17.96
C VAL A 103 0.71 -0.61 19.24
N TRP A 104 1.86 0.06 19.28
CA TRP A 104 2.37 0.75 20.47
C TRP A 104 1.92 2.22 20.60
N HIS A 105 1.80 2.93 19.47
CA HIS A 105 1.31 4.32 19.43
C HIS A 105 -0.23 4.39 19.59
N PRO A 106 -0.79 5.33 20.37
CA PRO A 106 -2.23 5.38 20.64
C PRO A 106 -3.08 5.90 19.47
N VAL A 107 -2.48 6.65 18.55
CA VAL A 107 -3.19 7.21 17.39
C VAL A 107 -3.32 6.15 16.30
N ILE A 108 -4.56 5.92 15.87
CA ILE A 108 -4.94 5.04 14.76
C ILE A 108 -5.61 5.91 13.68
N LEU A 109 -5.14 5.78 12.44
CA LEU A 109 -5.55 6.58 11.30
C LEU A 109 -6.01 5.66 10.19
N ASN A 110 -7.05 6.04 9.45
CA ASN A 110 -7.56 5.25 8.32
C ASN A 110 -6.86 5.68 7.02
N GLU A 111 -6.34 4.73 6.24
CA GLU A 111 -5.69 5.04 4.96
C GLU A 111 -6.60 5.81 3.99
N LEU A 112 -7.91 5.56 4.03
CA LEU A 112 -8.86 6.14 3.09
C LEU A 112 -9.18 7.61 3.39
N ASP A 113 -8.81 8.09 4.58
CA ASP A 113 -8.98 9.49 4.98
C ASP A 113 -7.84 10.38 4.45
N PHE A 114 -6.77 9.79 3.92
CA PHE A 114 -5.62 10.52 3.38
C PHE A 114 -5.82 10.88 1.91
N THR A 115 -5.53 12.14 1.58
CA THR A 115 -5.40 12.57 0.19
C THR A 115 -3.94 12.37 -0.25
N ARG A 116 -3.72 11.37 -1.11
CA ARG A 116 -2.41 11.11 -1.71
C ARG A 116 -2.01 12.28 -2.62
N GLN A 117 -0.81 12.82 -2.40
CA GLN A 117 -0.23 13.86 -3.25
C GLN A 117 0.76 13.25 -4.23
N ASP A 118 1.78 12.56 -3.71
CA ASP A 118 2.87 12.02 -4.52
C ASP A 118 3.17 10.56 -4.13
N ARG A 119 3.50 9.75 -5.12
CA ARG A 119 4.02 8.40 -4.91
C ARG A 119 5.55 8.44 -4.87
N VAL A 120 6.14 8.32 -3.69
CA VAL A 120 7.61 8.24 -3.52
C VAL A 120 8.09 6.85 -3.94
N LYS A 121 7.43 5.81 -3.43
CA LYS A 121 7.58 4.40 -3.82
C LYS A 121 6.22 3.71 -3.73
N GLN A 122 6.09 2.47 -4.22
CA GLN A 122 4.83 1.72 -4.17
C GLN A 122 4.20 1.70 -2.76
N ARG A 123 5.03 1.52 -1.72
CA ARG A 123 4.62 1.44 -0.30
C ARG A 123 4.75 2.76 0.46
N VAL A 124 5.25 3.83 -0.15
CA VAL A 124 5.61 5.08 0.54
C VAL A 124 5.04 6.27 -0.23
N HIS A 125 4.10 6.98 0.36
CA HIS A 125 3.40 8.09 -0.27
C HIS A 125 3.53 9.36 0.56
N ARG A 126 3.60 10.50 -0.13
CA ARG A 126 3.37 11.80 0.48
C ARG A 126 1.88 12.07 0.43
N SER A 127 1.27 12.32 1.59
CA SER A 127 -0.18 12.50 1.70
C SER A 127 -0.53 13.63 2.67
N THR A 128 -1.78 14.06 2.66
CA THR A 128 -2.31 15.04 3.62
C THR A 128 -3.56 14.48 4.29
N HIS A 129 -3.80 14.91 5.53
CA HIS A 129 -5.01 14.60 6.27
C HIS A 129 -5.43 15.81 7.12
N PRO A 130 -6.70 16.29 7.05
CA PRO A 130 -7.11 17.56 7.65
C PRO A 130 -6.83 17.71 9.15
N ARG A 131 -6.79 16.58 9.89
CA ARG A 131 -6.60 16.55 11.35
C ARG A 131 -5.20 16.16 11.80
N VAL A 132 -4.28 15.86 10.87
CA VAL A 132 -2.89 15.43 11.21
C VAL A 132 -1.94 16.55 10.79
N GLU A 133 -1.01 16.91 11.70
CA GLU A 133 0.00 17.97 11.45
C GLU A 133 -0.59 19.30 10.92
N GLY A 134 -1.83 19.63 11.30
CA GLY A 134 -2.52 20.83 10.81
C GLY A 134 -2.81 20.82 9.30
N GLY A 135 -2.94 19.65 8.68
CA GLY A 135 -3.17 19.49 7.24
C GLY A 135 -1.90 19.54 6.38
N LYS A 136 -0.73 19.64 7.01
CA LYS A 136 0.55 19.59 6.31
C LYS A 136 0.83 18.18 5.73
N PRO A 137 1.73 18.07 4.74
CA PRO A 137 2.15 16.79 4.24
C PRO A 137 2.70 15.88 5.33
N VAL A 138 2.45 14.59 5.19
CA VAL A 138 2.99 13.50 6.01
C VAL A 138 3.48 12.38 5.11
N LEU A 139 4.35 11.54 5.65
CA LEU A 139 4.76 10.29 5.01
C LEU A 139 3.82 9.17 5.45
N VAL A 140 3.15 8.55 4.49
CA VAL A 140 2.35 7.36 4.68
C VAL A 140 3.16 6.17 4.19
N LYS A 141 3.38 5.17 5.06
CA LYS A 141 4.03 3.92 4.71
C LYS A 141 3.12 2.75 5.05
N LEU A 142 2.83 1.90 4.06
CA LEU A 142 1.90 0.79 4.21
C LEU A 142 2.38 -0.47 3.49
N ALA A 143 1.97 -1.61 4.04
CA ALA A 143 1.87 -2.86 3.31
C ALA A 143 0.68 -2.74 2.33
N VAL A 144 0.99 -2.70 1.04
CA VAL A 144 -0.04 -2.73 -0.01
C VAL A 144 -0.68 -4.12 -0.03
N TRP A 145 0.15 -5.16 0.13
CA TRP A 145 -0.29 -6.56 0.08
C TRP A 145 -0.22 -7.26 1.45
N PRO A 146 -1.04 -8.29 1.70
CA PRO A 146 -1.00 -9.03 2.96
C PRO A 146 0.36 -9.64 3.29
N TRP A 147 1.11 -10.13 2.29
CA TRP A 147 2.44 -10.71 2.49
C TRP A 147 3.53 -9.69 2.85
N GLU A 148 3.25 -8.39 2.73
CA GLU A 148 4.20 -7.34 3.09
C GLU A 148 4.14 -6.94 4.57
N ILE A 149 3.11 -7.40 5.30
CA ILE A 149 2.89 -7.08 6.73
C ILE A 149 4.10 -7.39 7.63
N PRO A 150 4.83 -8.51 7.46
CA PRO A 150 6.03 -8.76 8.26
C PRO A 150 7.09 -7.66 8.13
N TYR A 151 7.21 -7.01 6.97
CA TYR A 151 8.14 -5.88 6.82
C TYR A 151 7.64 -4.63 7.55
N ALA A 152 6.34 -4.35 7.48
CA ALA A 152 5.72 -3.25 8.21
C ALA A 152 5.83 -3.45 9.74
N GLU A 153 5.70 -4.69 10.23
CA GLU A 153 5.88 -5.07 11.63
C GLU A 153 7.29 -4.71 12.13
N VAL A 154 8.32 -5.19 11.44
CA VAL A 154 9.72 -4.96 11.82
C VAL A 154 10.04 -3.47 11.86
N GLU A 155 9.58 -2.72 10.86
CA GLU A 155 9.80 -1.28 10.82
C GLU A 155 9.03 -0.54 11.93
N THR A 156 7.80 -0.95 12.22
CA THR A 156 7.00 -0.38 13.32
C THR A 156 7.67 -0.60 14.68
N VAL A 157 8.27 -1.78 14.90
CA VAL A 157 9.09 -2.08 16.08
C VAL A 157 10.33 -1.18 16.14
N ALA A 158 11.01 -0.97 15.01
CA ALA A 158 12.16 -0.06 14.96
C ALA A 158 11.76 1.38 15.34
N TYR A 159 10.64 1.89 14.83
CA TYR A 159 10.12 3.21 15.24
C TYR A 159 9.77 3.28 16.72
N GLN A 160 9.28 2.19 17.33
CA GLN A 160 9.04 2.15 18.77
C GLN A 160 10.34 2.36 19.54
N TRP A 161 11.41 1.64 19.18
CA TRP A 161 12.72 1.78 19.82
C TRP A 161 13.32 3.17 19.63
N LEU A 162 12.99 3.83 18.51
CA LEU A 162 13.48 5.16 18.17
C LEU A 162 12.59 6.30 18.67
N SER A 163 11.43 6.02 19.26
CA SER A 163 10.42 7.04 19.58
C SER A 163 10.93 8.16 20.52
N ASP A 164 11.87 7.83 21.41
CA ASP A 164 12.53 8.79 22.31
C ASP A 164 13.90 9.27 21.79
N SER A 165 14.25 8.91 20.55
CA SER A 165 15.51 9.24 19.91
C SER A 165 15.26 10.17 18.72
N CYS A 166 15.86 11.37 18.69
CA CYS A 166 15.78 12.26 17.53
C CYS A 166 16.65 11.75 16.34
N VAL A 167 16.62 10.44 16.05
CA VAL A 167 17.44 9.74 15.05
C VAL A 167 16.65 9.45 13.78
N GLY A 168 15.33 9.31 13.87
CA GLY A 168 14.43 9.12 12.74
C GLY A 168 13.29 10.14 12.71
N PRO A 169 12.48 10.12 11.64
CA PRO A 169 11.25 10.90 11.58
C PRO A 169 10.33 10.54 12.75
N ARG A 170 9.56 11.50 13.23
CA ARG A 170 8.54 11.27 14.26
C ARG A 170 7.41 10.39 13.73
N PHE A 171 7.09 9.35 14.50
CA PHE A 171 5.93 8.50 14.27
C PHE A 171 4.65 9.24 14.70
N LEU A 172 3.65 9.30 13.83
CA LEU A 172 2.41 10.06 14.05
C LEU A 172 1.21 9.16 14.37
N GLY A 173 1.23 7.91 13.95
CA GLY A 173 0.15 6.96 14.22
C GLY A 173 0.23 5.71 13.36
N HIS A 174 -0.48 4.67 13.79
CA HIS A 174 -0.68 3.48 12.98
C HIS A 174 -1.72 3.73 11.91
N LEU A 175 -1.64 2.99 10.81
CA LEU A 175 -2.51 3.11 9.66
C LEU A 175 -3.33 1.84 9.46
N THR A 176 -4.66 1.97 9.38
CA THR A 176 -5.58 0.86 9.11
C THR A 176 -6.02 0.80 7.65
N GLU A 177 -6.31 -0.43 7.22
CA GLU A 177 -6.97 -0.74 5.94
C GLU A 177 -8.47 -0.48 6.03
N GLY A 178 -8.89 0.75 5.74
CA GLY A 178 -10.29 1.16 5.91
C GLY A 178 -10.68 1.33 7.38
N GLU A 179 -11.95 1.66 7.60
CA GLU A 179 -12.52 1.85 8.93
C GLU A 179 -12.68 0.50 9.65
N GLY A 180 -12.17 0.40 10.88
CA GLY A 180 -12.21 -0.84 11.68
C GLY A 180 -11.38 -1.99 11.12
N GLY A 181 -10.57 -1.74 10.09
CA GLY A 181 -9.70 -2.73 9.47
C GLY A 181 -8.44 -3.03 10.27
N ARG A 182 -7.66 -3.99 9.76
CA ARG A 182 -6.35 -4.35 10.33
C ARG A 182 -5.36 -3.20 10.16
N VAL A 183 -4.37 -3.13 11.05
CA VAL A 183 -3.23 -2.22 10.86
C VAL A 183 -2.34 -2.75 9.74
N ILE A 184 -2.06 -1.91 8.75
CA ILE A 184 -1.24 -2.24 7.57
C ILE A 184 0.04 -1.41 7.48
N GLY A 185 0.24 -0.45 8.36
CA GLY A 185 1.41 0.41 8.34
C GLY A 185 1.31 1.56 9.31
N PHE A 186 1.91 2.68 8.96
CA PHE A 186 2.00 3.84 9.82
C PHE A 186 2.14 5.16 9.04
N VAL A 187 1.95 6.24 9.78
CA VAL A 187 2.16 7.62 9.34
C VAL A 187 3.33 8.20 10.12
N ALA A 188 4.23 8.88 9.42
CA ALA A 188 5.36 9.59 10.00
C ALA A 188 5.40 11.03 9.48
N GLU A 189 6.13 11.90 10.16
CA GLU A 189 6.30 13.28 9.69
C GLU A 189 6.95 13.32 8.30
N TRP A 190 6.52 14.28 7.49
CA TRP A 190 7.20 14.61 6.25
C TRP A 190 8.31 15.62 6.53
N LEU A 191 9.44 15.45 5.85
CA LEU A 191 10.59 16.35 5.97
C LEU A 191 10.68 17.18 4.68
N ASP A 192 10.10 18.39 4.69
CA ASP A 192 9.86 19.23 3.50
C ASP A 192 11.13 19.57 2.67
N ASP A 193 12.31 19.57 3.29
CA ASP A 193 13.58 19.89 2.65
C ASP A 193 14.59 18.74 2.67
N ALA A 194 14.15 17.53 3.06
CA ALA A 194 15.04 16.39 3.14
C ALA A 194 15.37 15.83 1.74
N ARG A 195 16.66 15.61 1.50
CA ARG A 195 17.13 14.84 0.34
C ARG A 195 17.90 13.61 0.76
N SER A 196 17.98 12.61 -0.13
CA SER A 196 18.91 11.50 0.05
C SER A 196 20.35 12.01 0.20
N ALA A 197 21.11 11.37 1.08
CA ALA A 197 22.51 11.68 1.28
C ALA A 197 23.33 11.49 -0.02
N GLY A 198 24.30 12.39 -0.21
CA GLY A 198 25.34 12.29 -1.23
C GLY A 198 26.71 12.00 -0.61
N PRO A 199 27.76 11.83 -1.44
CA PRO A 199 29.12 11.57 -0.93
C PRO A 199 29.62 12.61 0.08
N GLY A 200 29.24 13.88 -0.08
CA GLY A 200 29.60 14.97 0.84
C GLY A 200 28.92 14.91 2.22
N ASP A 201 27.96 14.00 2.42
CA ASP A 201 27.21 13.87 3.68
C ASP A 201 27.68 12.68 4.53
N ILE A 202 28.75 11.99 4.13
CA ILE A 202 29.19 10.74 4.74
C ILE A 202 29.44 10.86 6.25
N ASP A 203 29.99 11.99 6.71
CA ASP A 203 30.24 12.22 8.13
C ASP A 203 28.94 12.41 8.92
N GLY A 204 27.92 13.01 8.29
CA GLY A 204 26.57 13.08 8.85
C GLY A 204 25.93 11.70 8.96
N CYS A 205 26.04 10.88 7.90
CA CYS A 205 25.55 9.51 7.91
C CYS A 205 26.24 8.65 8.98
N LYS A 206 27.57 8.78 9.13
CA LYS A 206 28.33 8.09 10.19
C LYS A 206 27.88 8.51 11.58
N LYS A 207 27.64 9.79 11.81
CA LYS A 207 27.11 10.29 13.10
C LYS A 207 25.71 9.75 13.39
N ALA A 208 24.82 9.74 12.41
CA ALA A 208 23.49 9.17 12.55
C ALA A 208 23.55 7.66 12.86
N LEU A 209 24.39 6.91 12.15
CA LEU A 209 24.63 5.48 12.42
C LEU A 209 25.22 5.25 13.81
N SER A 210 26.17 6.09 14.25
CA SER A 210 26.75 5.97 15.59
C SER A 210 25.67 6.09 16.65
N ARG A 211 24.77 7.09 16.54
CA ARG A 211 23.65 7.27 17.46
C ARG A 211 22.71 6.05 17.46
N LEU A 212 22.51 5.43 16.31
CA LEU A 212 21.70 4.22 16.20
C LEU A 212 22.39 3.01 16.87
N HIS A 213 23.71 2.87 16.67
CA HIS A 213 24.52 1.84 17.29
C HIS A 213 24.62 2.00 18.82
N ASP A 214 24.64 3.24 19.32
CA ASP A 214 24.62 3.53 20.76
C ASP A 214 23.33 3.04 21.43
N LEU A 215 22.24 2.90 20.66
CA LEU A 215 20.97 2.28 21.08
C LEU A 215 20.96 0.75 20.91
N GLY A 216 22.06 0.15 20.44
CA GLY A 216 22.16 -1.28 20.14
C GLY A 216 21.44 -1.70 18.86
N ILE A 217 21.04 -0.74 18.01
CA ILE A 217 20.26 -1.02 16.80
C ILE A 217 21.20 -1.01 15.58
N LYS A 218 21.09 -2.03 14.73
CA LYS A 218 21.80 -2.09 13.45
C LYS A 218 20.87 -1.74 12.30
N LEU A 219 21.21 -0.73 11.51
CA LEU A 219 20.52 -0.45 10.25
C LEU A 219 20.84 -1.57 9.24
N GLY A 220 19.88 -2.45 8.96
CA GLY A 220 20.11 -3.65 8.15
C GLY A 220 20.45 -3.37 6.68
N ASP A 221 19.95 -2.26 6.13
CA ASP A 221 20.13 -1.86 4.73
C ASP A 221 20.79 -0.48 4.67
N VAL A 222 22.11 -0.45 4.85
CA VAL A 222 22.89 0.80 4.82
C VAL A 222 23.12 1.23 3.37
N ASN A 223 22.26 2.10 2.85
CA ASN A 223 22.44 2.71 1.53
C ASN A 223 22.06 4.20 1.54
N ARG A 224 22.52 4.96 0.53
CA ARG A 224 22.34 6.43 0.46
C ARG A 224 20.88 6.90 0.46
N HIS A 225 19.93 6.05 0.05
CA HIS A 225 18.51 6.39 0.00
C HIS A 225 17.81 6.27 1.36
N ASN A 226 18.47 5.62 2.33
CA ASN A 226 17.97 5.46 3.71
C ASN A 226 18.53 6.52 4.67
N PHE A 227 19.32 7.50 4.17
CA PHE A 227 19.77 8.65 4.93
C PHE A 227 19.19 9.93 4.32
N LEU A 228 18.54 10.72 5.17
CA LEU A 228 17.93 12.00 4.82
C LEU A 228 18.75 13.13 5.46
N LYS A 229 19.00 14.19 4.68
CA LYS A 229 19.64 15.43 5.11
C LYS A 229 18.76 16.61 4.75
#